data_AF-A0A9E0RBH9-F1
#
_entry.id   AF-A0A9E0RBH9-F1
#
_cell.length_a   1.000
_cell.length_b   1.000
_cell.length_c   1.000
_cell.angle_alpha   90.00
_cell.angle_beta   90.00
_cell.angle_gamma   90.00
#
_symmetry.space_group_name_H-M   'P 1'
#
loop_
_entity.id
_entity.type
_entity.pdbx_description
1 polymer ?
#
loop_
_entity_poly.entity_id
_entity_poly.type
_entity_poly.pdbx_seq_one_letter_code
_entity_poly.pdbx_strand_id
1 'polypeptide(L)'
;EGDIRRAYFLSYEEENTEYLRFDNGELQKQMAEGRDAVSASFVIPYPPGFPVLVPGQVISEEILHFLQALDVTEIHGYRPELGLIVYTADALGRTKDGAD
;
A
#
# COMPACT_ATOMS: atom_id res chain seq x y z
N GLU A 1 -10.33 -32.80 -0.99
CA GLU A 1 -9.87 -31.94 0.13
C GLU A 1 -9.50 -30.60 -0.46
N GLY A 2 -10.37 -29.60 -0.32
CA GLY A 2 -10.11 -28.28 -0.86
C GLY A 2 -8.97 -27.66 -0.06
N ASP A 3 -7.85 -27.41 -0.71
CA ASP A 3 -6.71 -26.74 -0.10
C ASP A 3 -7.00 -25.23 -0.01
N ILE A 4 -7.98 -24.90 0.84
CA ILE A 4 -8.42 -23.54 1.14
C ILE A 4 -7.24 -22.74 1.70
N ARG A 5 -6.27 -23.41 2.34
CA ARG A 5 -5.03 -22.77 2.79
C ARG A 5 -4.18 -22.33 1.60
N ARG A 6 -3.96 -23.19 0.60
CA ARG A 6 -3.15 -22.81 -0.57
C ARG A 6 -3.81 -21.72 -1.43
N ALA A 7 -5.14 -21.73 -1.57
CA ALA A 7 -5.86 -20.62 -2.22
C ALA A 7 -5.78 -19.31 -1.41
N TYR A 8 -5.75 -19.38 -0.07
CA TYR A 8 -5.54 -18.24 0.83
C TYR A 8 -4.10 -17.69 0.81
N PHE A 9 -3.10 -18.54 0.51
CA PHE A 9 -1.71 -18.13 0.36
C PHE A 9 -1.37 -17.62 -1.06
N LEU A 10 -2.03 -18.12 -2.11
CA LEU A 10 -1.88 -17.61 -3.48
C LEU A 10 -2.44 -16.19 -3.66
N SER A 11 -3.44 -15.78 -2.86
CA SER A 11 -3.96 -14.40 -2.86
C SER A 11 -3.11 -13.41 -2.05
N TYR A 12 -2.14 -13.90 -1.28
CA TYR A 12 -1.14 -13.15 -0.52
C TYR A 12 0.28 -13.58 -0.95
N GLU A 13 0.53 -13.69 -2.25
CA GLU A 13 1.91 -13.77 -2.73
C GLU A 13 2.61 -12.46 -2.35
N GLU A 14 3.50 -12.54 -1.35
CA GLU A 14 4.37 -11.42 -0.94
C GLU A 14 5.07 -10.78 -2.15
N GLU A 15 5.29 -11.56 -3.21
CA GLU A 15 5.85 -11.12 -4.51
C GLU A 15 5.04 -10.01 -5.21
N ASN A 16 3.74 -9.88 -4.92
CA ASN A 16 2.88 -8.85 -5.50
C ASN A 16 2.86 -7.55 -4.70
N THR A 17 3.54 -7.52 -3.56
CA THR A 17 3.59 -6.35 -2.68
C THR A 17 5.02 -5.98 -2.32
N GLU A 18 5.24 -4.70 -2.08
CA GLU A 18 6.51 -4.21 -1.56
C GLU A 18 6.24 -3.14 -0.51
N TYR A 19 7.29 -2.82 0.26
CA TYR A 19 7.23 -1.72 1.21
C TYR A 19 7.90 -0.50 0.61
N LEU A 20 7.20 0.64 0.65
CA LEU A 20 7.75 1.93 0.27
C LEU A 20 7.56 2.95 1.37
N ARG A 21 8.64 3.67 1.69
CA ARG A 21 8.63 4.69 2.74
C ARG A 21 8.19 6.04 2.19
N PHE A 22 7.19 6.65 2.83
CA PHE A 22 6.80 8.02 2.53
C PHE A 22 7.51 9.05 3.42
N ASP A 23 8.16 8.62 4.51
CA ASP A 23 8.86 9.48 5.47
C ASP A 23 10.28 9.85 5.01
N ASN A 24 10.85 9.11 4.07
CA ASN A 24 12.18 9.37 3.48
C ASN A 24 12.12 9.83 1.99
N GLY A 25 10.92 9.98 1.42
CA GLY A 25 10.73 10.39 0.03
C GLY A 25 10.77 9.27 -1.02
N GLU A 26 10.95 8.00 -0.63
CA GLU A 26 11.05 6.87 -1.57
C GLU A 26 9.76 6.67 -2.36
N LEU A 27 8.61 6.64 -1.68
CA LEU A 27 7.31 6.50 -2.31
C LEU A 27 7.00 7.67 -3.25
N GLN A 28 7.29 8.90 -2.82
CA GLN A 28 7.11 10.11 -3.62
C GLN A 28 7.96 10.07 -4.90
N LYS A 29 9.20 9.59 -4.79
CA LYS A 29 10.08 9.44 -5.96
C LYS A 29 9.50 8.47 -7.00
N GLN A 30 9.00 7.32 -6.55
CA GLN A 30 8.35 6.34 -7.43
C GLN A 30 7.14 6.95 -8.15
N MET A 31 6.30 7.69 -7.41
CA MET A 31 5.15 8.39 -7.97
C MET A 31 5.57 9.44 -9.01
N ALA A 32 6.65 10.20 -8.75
CA ALA A 32 7.19 11.20 -9.67
C ALA A 32 7.80 10.59 -10.94
N GLU A 33 8.29 9.35 -10.88
CA GLU A 33 8.75 8.56 -12.03
C GLU A 33 7.58 8.00 -12.88
N GLY A 34 6.34 8.28 -12.50
CA GLY A 34 5.13 7.89 -13.22
C GLY A 34 4.56 6.53 -12.81
N ARG A 35 5.03 5.97 -11.69
CA ARG A 35 4.49 4.72 -11.16
C ARG A 35 3.22 4.97 -10.36
N ASP A 36 2.15 4.24 -10.69
CA ASP A 36 0.96 4.15 -9.84
C ASP A 36 1.32 3.50 -8.50
N ALA A 37 1.20 4.25 -7.41
CA ALA A 37 1.31 3.71 -6.06
C ALA A 37 -0.08 3.29 -5.57
N VAL A 38 -0.31 2.00 -5.35
CA VAL A 38 -1.62 1.48 -4.91
C VAL A 38 -1.46 0.78 -3.57
N SER A 39 -2.23 1.20 -2.57
CA SER A 39 -2.19 0.60 -1.24
C SER A 39 -2.64 -0.86 -1.31
N ALA A 40 -1.87 -1.76 -0.70
CA ALA A 40 -2.22 -3.18 -0.57
C ALA A 40 -2.76 -3.52 0.83
N SER A 41 -2.79 -2.55 1.75
CA SER A 41 -3.32 -2.70 3.09
C SER A 41 -4.22 -1.52 3.48
N PHE A 42 -4.92 -1.66 4.61
CA PHE A 42 -5.56 -0.52 5.26
C PHE A 42 -4.51 0.34 5.97
N VAL A 43 -4.57 1.66 5.79
CA VAL A 43 -3.75 2.62 6.55
C VAL A 43 -4.65 3.40 7.48
N ILE A 44 -4.47 3.17 8.78
CA ILE A 44 -5.37 3.67 9.83
C ILE A 44 -4.53 4.37 10.91
N PRO A 45 -4.44 5.71 10.89
CA PRO A 45 -3.79 6.47 11.94
C PRO A 45 -4.63 6.52 13.23
N TYR A 46 -3.96 6.40 14.38
CA TYR A 46 -4.59 6.49 15.70
C TYR A 46 -3.89 7.51 16.62
N PRO A 47 -4.66 8.28 17.40
CA PRO A 47 -6.09 8.61 17.21
C PRO A 47 -6.28 9.49 15.95
N PRO A 48 -7.45 9.49 15.27
CA PRO A 48 -8.77 9.03 15.73
C PRO A 48 -9.19 7.62 15.29
N GLY A 49 -8.44 6.92 14.43
CA GLY A 49 -8.71 5.52 14.09
C GLY A 49 -9.63 5.27 12.88
N PHE A 50 -9.80 6.24 11.99
CA PHE A 50 -10.52 6.01 10.73
C PHE A 50 -9.55 5.65 9.58
N PRO A 51 -9.97 4.81 8.61
CA PRO A 51 -9.12 4.47 7.46
C PRO A 51 -8.87 5.68 6.56
N VAL A 52 -7.60 5.95 6.25
CA VAL A 52 -7.17 6.96 5.26
C VAL A 52 -6.95 6.33 3.89
N LEU A 53 -6.40 5.11 3.88
CA LEU A 53 -6.25 4.29 2.68
C LEU A 53 -6.92 2.94 2.90
N VAL A 54 -7.50 2.42 1.82
CA VAL A 54 -8.01 1.05 1.72
C VAL A 54 -7.23 0.25 0.66
N PRO A 55 -7.19 -1.09 0.74
CA PRO A 55 -6.57 -1.90 -0.31
C PRO A 55 -7.17 -1.62 -1.69
N GLY A 56 -6.32 -1.45 -2.70
CA GLY A 56 -6.71 -1.11 -4.07
C GLY A 56 -6.86 0.40 -4.34
N GLN A 57 -6.74 1.26 -3.32
CA GLN A 57 -6.79 2.70 -3.51
C GLN A 57 -5.44 3.24 -4.02
N VAL A 58 -5.50 4.10 -5.04
CA VAL A 58 -4.34 4.85 -5.54
C VAL A 58 -3.95 5.90 -4.49
N ILE A 59 -2.66 5.93 -4.15
CA ILE A 59 -2.05 6.86 -3.21
C ILE A 59 -1.71 8.15 -3.97
N SER A 60 -2.07 9.30 -3.40
CA SER A 60 -1.75 10.62 -3.95
C SER A 60 -0.82 11.41 -3.01
N GLU A 61 -0.17 12.45 -3.53
CA GLU A 61 0.70 13.32 -2.73
C GLU A 61 -0.07 13.98 -1.58
N GLU A 62 -1.34 14.35 -1.80
CA GLU A 62 -2.19 14.93 -0.77
C GLU A 62 -2.46 13.95 0.37
N ILE A 63 -2.61 12.65 0.08
CA ILE A 63 -2.77 11.61 1.11
C ILE A 63 -1.48 11.48 1.92
N LEU A 64 -0.31 11.50 1.27
CA LEU A 64 0.97 11.43 1.97
C LEU A 64 1.19 12.65 2.86
N HIS A 65 0.91 13.86 2.36
CA HIS A 65 0.96 15.09 3.15
C HIS A 65 -0.02 15.05 4.32
N PHE A 66 -1.23 14.53 4.11
CA PHE A 66 -2.20 14.34 5.18
C PHE A 66 -1.66 13.40 6.26
N LEU A 67 -1.14 12.23 5.89
CA LEU A 67 -0.55 11.26 6.83
C LEU A 67 0.65 11.85 7.61
N GLN A 68 1.48 12.67 6.95
CA GLN A 68 2.62 13.35 7.60
C GLN A 68 2.19 14.49 8.54
N ALA A 69 1.06 15.14 8.26
CA ALA A 69 0.57 16.26 9.05
C ALA A 69 -0.29 15.82 10.26
N LEU A 70 -0.70 14.56 10.32
CA LEU A 70 -1.47 14.03 11.44
C LEU A 70 -0.58 13.86 12.68
N ASP A 71 -1.04 14.42 13.81
CA ASP A 71 -0.47 14.15 15.13
C ASP A 71 -1.06 12.84 15.66
N VAL A 72 -0.38 11.73 15.37
CA VAL A 72 -0.81 10.36 15.69
C VAL A 72 0.26 9.63 16.48
N THR A 73 -0.17 8.75 17.39
CA THR A 73 0.74 7.93 18.18
C THR A 73 1.19 6.69 17.43
N GLU A 74 0.36 6.21 16.49
CA GLU A 74 0.66 5.04 15.66
C GLU A 74 -0.12 5.08 14.34
N ILE A 75 0.36 4.31 13.37
CA ILE A 75 -0.29 4.12 12.07
C ILE A 75 -0.36 2.62 11.79
N HIS A 76 -1.55 2.05 11.87
CA HIS A 76 -1.77 0.67 11.42
C HIS A 76 -1.60 0.61 9.90
N GLY A 77 -0.93 -0.43 9.41
CA GLY A 77 -0.62 -0.59 7.98
C GLY A 77 0.65 0.12 7.52
N TYR A 78 1.36 0.81 8.43
CA TYR A 78 2.67 1.40 8.20
C TYR A 78 3.71 0.82 9.16
N ARG A 79 4.90 0.52 8.65
CA ARG A 79 6.05 0.10 9.47
C ARG A 79 7.16 1.15 9.31
N PRO A 80 7.60 1.84 10.38
CA PRO A 80 8.61 2.90 10.26
C PRO A 80 9.93 2.46 9.61
N GLU A 81 10.31 1.19 9.78
CA GLU A 81 11.53 0.63 9.20
C GLU A 81 11.37 0.22 7.73
N LEU A 82 10.15 -0.09 7.28
CA LEU A 82 9.89 -0.67 5.96
C LEU A 82 9.05 0.25 5.06
N GLY A 83 7.95 0.81 5.54
CA GLY A 83 7.06 1.66 4.77
C GLY A 83 5.59 1.23 4.80
N LEU A 84 4.83 1.75 3.84
CA LEU A 84 3.49 1.29 3.49
C LEU A 84 3.58 0.06 2.60
N ILE A 85 2.64 -0.87 2.73
CA ILE A 85 2.52 -2.01 1.83
C ILE A 85 1.78 -1.53 0.58
N VAL A 86 2.45 -1.56 -0.56
CA VAL A 86 1.89 -1.21 -1.87
C VAL A 86 2.00 -2.38 -2.83
N TYR A 87 1.18 -2.39 -3.88
CA TYR A 87 1.36 -3.37 -4.97
C TYR A 87 2.61 -3.07 -5.80
N THR A 88 3.31 -4.12 -6.23
CA THR A 88 4.43 -4.00 -7.18
C THR A 88 3.93 -3.55 -8.54
N ALA A 89 4.80 -2.90 -9.32
CA ALA A 89 4.46 -2.47 -10.69
C ALA A 89 4.04 -3.67 -11.56
N ASP A 90 4.74 -4.80 -11.43
CA ASP A 90 4.43 -6.05 -12.11
C ASP A 90 3.03 -6.58 -11.77
N ALA A 91 2.66 -6.58 -10.48
CA ALA A 91 1.33 -7.00 -10.05
C ALA A 91 0.23 -6.11 -10.65
N LEU A 92 0.45 -4.79 -10.65
CA LEU A 92 -0.48 -3.84 -11.26
C LEU A 92 -0.59 -4.04 -12.78
N GLY A 93 0.52 -4.31 -13.47
CA GLY A 93 0.54 -4.62 -14.90
C GLY A 93 -0.31 -5.83 -15.27
N ARG A 94 -0.17 -6.94 -14.53
CA ARG A 94 -0.96 -8.17 -14.76
C ARG A 94 -2.48 -7.95 -14.64
N THR A 95 -2.91 -7.04 -13.78
CA THR A 95 -4.34 -6.72 -13.62
C THR A 95 -4.90 -5.84 -14.74
N LYS A 96 -4.07 -4.97 -15.33
CA LYS A 96 -4.48 -4.14 -16.48
C LYS A 96 -4.64 -5.01 -17.74
N ASP A 97 -3.79 -6.03 -17.91
CA ASP A 97 -3.85 -6.95 -19.06
C ASP A 97 -4.92 -8.04 -18.95
N GLY A 98 -5.44 -8.30 -17.74
CA GLY A 98 -6.50 -9.30 -17.49
C GLY A 98 -7.92 -8.74 -17.44
N ALA A 99 -8.08 -7.44 -17.71
CA ALA A 99 -9.37 -6.72 -17.70
C ALA A 99 -9.92 -6.42 -19.12
N ASP A 100 -9.34 -7.05 -20.15
CA ASP A 100 -9.85 -7.07 -21.54
C ASP A 100 -10.54 -8.40 -21.89
#